data_AF-A0A748CAK5-F1
#
_entry.id   AF-A0A748CAK5-F1
#
_cell.length_a   1.000
_cell.length_b   1.000
_cell.length_c   1.000
_cell.angle_alpha   90.00
_cell.angle_beta   90.00
_cell.angle_gamma   90.00
#
_symmetry.space_group_name_H-M   'P 1'
#
loop_
_entity.id
_entity.type
_entity.pdbx_description
1 polymer ?
#
loop_
_entity_poly.entity_id
_entity_poly.type
_entity_poly.pdbx_seq_one_letter_code
_entity_poly.pdbx_strand_id
1 'polypeptide(L)'
;LVIPLSFTRNFGKEPALFAGLDHATGDAVIPIDVDLQDPIEVIPHLIEKWQAGADMVLAKRSDRSTDGRMKRKTAEWFYKLHNKISNPKIEENVGDFRLMSREVIENIKLMPERNLFMKGVLSWVGGKTDVVKYARAERVAGDSKFNGWKLWNLALEGITSFSTFPLRIWTYIGLAVAGVAFLYGAWIIFDTLAFGNAVRGYPSLLVSILFLGGIQLIGIGVLGEYIGRIYIETKARPKYILKGKNSVK
;
A
#
# COMPACT_ATOMS: atom_id res chain seq x y z
N LEU A 1 19.36 26.79 10.87
CA LEU A 1 19.75 25.69 11.79
C LEU A 1 19.43 24.37 11.09
N VAL A 2 20.41 23.48 10.92
CA VAL A 2 20.22 22.14 10.33
C VAL A 2 20.42 21.12 11.44
N ILE A 3 19.43 20.26 11.68
CA ILE A 3 19.49 19.21 12.70
C ILE A 3 19.63 17.85 11.99
N PRO A 4 20.79 17.20 12.05
CA PRO A 4 20.97 15.89 11.45
C PRO A 4 20.38 14.79 12.35
N LEU A 5 19.68 13.82 11.74
CA LEU A 5 19.25 12.59 12.39
C LEU A 5 20.08 11.43 11.86
N SER A 6 20.85 10.80 12.73
CA SER A 6 21.66 9.62 12.38
C SER A 6 20.98 8.35 12.90
N PHE A 7 20.81 7.35 12.04
CA PHE A 7 20.23 6.06 12.43
C PHE A 7 21.30 5.06 12.88
N THR A 8 20.93 4.10 13.73
CA THR A 8 21.84 3.01 14.13
C THR A 8 22.14 2.02 13.01
N ARG A 9 21.24 1.93 12.02
CA ARG A 9 21.37 1.13 10.80
C ARG A 9 20.49 1.72 9.69
N ASN A 10 20.53 1.14 8.49
CA ASN A 10 19.57 1.46 7.45
C ASN A 10 18.18 0.92 7.83
N PHE A 11 17.17 1.81 7.92
CA PHE A 11 15.76 1.48 8.15
C PHE A 11 14.88 1.60 6.90
N GLY A 12 15.42 2.09 5.77
CA GLY A 12 14.65 2.37 4.56
C GLY A 12 14.09 3.80 4.51
N LYS A 13 13.46 4.15 3.38
CA LYS A 13 12.97 5.50 3.08
C LYS A 13 11.86 5.94 4.03
N GLU A 14 10.85 5.10 4.24
CA GLU A 14 9.63 5.48 4.97
C GLU A 14 9.88 5.72 6.46
N PRO A 15 10.61 4.87 7.21
CA PRO A 15 10.98 5.19 8.59
C PRO A 15 11.89 6.41 8.72
N ALA A 16 12.75 6.66 7.73
CA ALA A 16 13.61 7.84 7.74
C ALA A 16 12.81 9.13 7.54
N LEU A 17 11.84 9.11 6.61
CA LEU A 17 10.88 10.19 6.42
C LEU A 17 10.06 10.43 7.69
N PHE A 18 9.52 9.37 8.31
CA PHE A 18 8.76 9.48 9.56
C PHE A 18 9.61 10.08 10.69
N ALA A 19 10.88 9.68 10.84
CA ALA A 19 11.78 10.27 11.84
C ALA A 19 11.98 11.78 11.63
N GLY A 20 12.04 12.22 10.36
CA GLY A 20 12.08 13.63 10.00
C GLY A 20 10.80 14.36 10.41
N LEU A 21 9.62 13.79 10.14
CA LEU A 21 8.33 14.36 10.56
C LEU A 21 8.20 14.42 12.09
N ASP A 22 8.71 13.41 12.78
CA ASP A 22 8.68 13.31 14.24
C ASP A 22 9.47 14.45 14.91
N HIS A 23 10.63 14.78 14.35
CA HIS A 23 11.55 15.78 14.90
C HIS A 23 11.37 17.19 14.31
N ALA A 24 10.57 17.35 13.26
CA ALA A 24 10.32 18.66 12.66
C ALA A 24 9.46 19.53 13.58
N THR A 25 9.83 20.80 13.76
CA THR A 25 9.20 21.75 14.70
C THR A 25 8.42 22.91 14.06
N GLY A 26 8.46 23.08 12.73
CA GLY A 26 7.76 24.18 12.04
C GLY A 26 6.26 23.98 11.84
N ASP A 27 5.49 25.05 11.64
CA ASP A 27 4.02 24.98 11.48
C ASP A 27 3.57 24.28 10.20
N ALA A 28 4.45 24.23 9.19
CA ALA A 28 4.32 23.47 7.97
C ALA A 28 5.61 22.70 7.69
N VAL A 29 5.49 21.47 7.17
CA VAL A 29 6.63 20.62 6.83
C VAL A 29 6.51 20.13 5.39
N ILE A 30 7.64 20.22 4.67
CA ILE A 30 7.77 19.79 3.28
C ILE A 30 8.90 18.77 3.20
N PRO A 31 8.63 17.47 3.02
CA PRO A 31 9.66 16.50 2.69
C PRO A 31 10.14 16.69 1.26
N ILE A 32 11.46 16.63 1.06
CA ILE A 32 12.12 16.82 -0.23
C ILE A 32 13.09 15.65 -0.45
N ASP A 33 13.04 15.01 -1.62
CA ASP A 33 14.02 13.98 -1.98
C ASP A 33 15.37 14.66 -2.32
N VAL A 34 16.47 14.05 -1.88
CA VAL A 34 17.83 14.61 -2.06
C VAL A 34 18.35 14.53 -3.50
N ASP A 35 17.59 13.91 -4.41
CA ASP A 35 17.97 13.77 -5.82
C ASP A 35 17.65 15.02 -6.65
N LEU A 36 17.17 16.09 -6.01
CA LEU A 36 16.83 17.39 -6.59
C LEU A 36 15.85 17.30 -7.78
N GLN A 37 15.06 16.21 -7.86
CA GLN A 37 14.08 16.05 -8.93
C GLN A 37 12.77 16.82 -8.67
N ASP A 38 12.61 17.38 -7.48
CA ASP A 38 11.47 18.19 -7.08
C ASP A 38 11.80 19.69 -7.26
N PRO A 39 10.98 20.44 -8.01
CA PRO A 39 11.23 21.87 -8.26
C PRO A 39 11.00 22.68 -6.99
N ILE A 40 12.07 23.25 -6.45
CA ILE A 40 12.07 24.07 -5.24
C ILE A 40 11.22 25.34 -5.45
N GLU A 41 11.08 25.79 -6.69
CA GLU A 41 10.26 26.93 -7.12
C GLU A 41 8.76 26.71 -6.84
N VAL A 42 8.34 25.47 -6.58
CA VAL A 42 6.95 25.16 -6.22
C VAL A 42 6.67 25.39 -4.74
N ILE A 43 7.70 25.45 -3.87
CA ILE A 43 7.54 25.64 -2.43
C ILE A 43 6.71 26.90 -2.08
N PRO A 44 6.96 28.09 -2.66
CA PRO A 44 6.14 29.28 -2.38
C PRO A 44 4.65 29.05 -2.66
N HIS A 45 4.32 28.41 -3.79
CA HIS A 45 2.95 28.09 -4.15
C HIS A 45 2.28 27.09 -3.18
N LEU A 46 3.05 26.13 -2.65
CA LEU A 46 2.54 25.23 -1.61
C LEU A 46 2.19 26.01 -0.33
N ILE A 47 3.06 26.94 0.07
CA ILE A 47 2.87 27.77 1.26
C ILE A 47 1.66 28.69 1.09
N GLU A 48 1.48 29.32 -0.06
CA GLU A 48 0.30 30.17 -0.35
C GLU A 48 -1.01 29.39 -0.17
N LYS A 49 -1.08 28.16 -0.68
CA LYS A 49 -2.26 27.30 -0.52
C LYS A 49 -2.50 26.87 0.91
N TRP A 50 -1.44 26.58 1.66
CA TRP A 50 -1.54 26.29 3.08
C TRP A 50 -2.04 27.50 3.88
N GLN A 51 -1.50 28.69 3.61
CA GLN A 51 -1.96 29.95 4.21
C GLN A 51 -3.41 30.29 3.83
N ALA A 52 -3.88 29.85 2.67
CA ALA A 52 -5.28 29.94 2.26
C ALA A 52 -6.22 28.94 2.98
N GLY A 53 -5.69 28.08 3.85
CA GLY A 53 -6.45 27.18 4.72
C GLY A 53 -6.48 25.71 4.29
N ALA A 54 -5.57 25.27 3.42
CA ALA A 54 -5.38 23.85 3.11
C ALA A 54 -4.48 23.18 4.17
N ASP A 55 -4.91 22.04 4.72
CA ASP A 55 -4.15 21.26 5.71
C ASP A 55 -3.04 20.44 5.03
N MET A 56 -3.27 20.04 3.78
CA MET A 56 -2.31 19.32 2.96
C MET A 56 -2.29 19.91 1.56
N VAL A 57 -1.10 20.18 1.02
CA VAL A 57 -0.94 20.68 -0.35
C VAL A 57 -0.07 19.73 -1.15
N LEU A 58 -0.66 19.13 -2.18
CA LEU A 58 0.00 18.13 -3.00
C LEU A 58 0.64 18.79 -4.22
N ALA A 59 1.93 18.51 -4.45
CA ALA A 59 2.58 18.90 -5.69
C ALA A 59 2.32 17.82 -6.76
N LYS A 60 1.44 18.12 -7.71
CA LYS A 60 1.04 17.19 -8.79
C LYS A 60 1.76 17.56 -10.08
N ARG A 61 2.30 16.56 -10.76
CA ARG A 61 2.91 16.76 -12.07
C ARG A 61 1.83 17.04 -13.12
N SER A 62 1.99 18.14 -13.86
CA SER A 62 1.06 18.54 -14.92
C SER A 62 1.25 17.76 -16.22
N ASP A 63 2.46 17.26 -16.49
CA ASP A 63 2.77 16.62 -17.77
C ASP A 63 3.36 15.20 -17.63
N ARG A 64 2.86 14.30 -18.49
CA ARG A 64 3.14 12.87 -18.58
C ARG A 64 3.53 12.45 -20.00
N SER A 65 3.82 13.42 -20.87
CA SER A 65 4.18 13.23 -22.28
C SER A 65 5.42 12.36 -22.49
N THR A 66 6.29 12.21 -21.48
CA THR A 66 7.56 11.47 -21.55
C THR A 66 7.53 10.03 -21.02
N ASP A 67 6.42 9.55 -20.43
CA ASP A 67 6.30 8.14 -20.02
C ASP A 67 5.80 7.27 -21.19
N GLY A 68 6.53 6.19 -21.50
CA GLY A 68 6.11 5.23 -22.53
C GLY A 68 4.68 4.73 -22.32
N ARG A 69 3.88 4.67 -23.40
CA ARG A 69 2.42 4.38 -23.37
C ARG A 69 2.03 3.15 -22.53
N MET A 70 2.89 2.14 -22.46
CA MET A 70 2.69 0.92 -21.66
C MET A 70 2.75 1.19 -20.15
N LYS A 71 3.74 1.97 -19.67
CA LYS A 71 3.88 2.36 -18.25
C LYS A 71 2.70 3.22 -17.80
N ARG A 72 2.19 4.08 -18.68
CA ARG A 72 1.04 4.94 -18.38
C ARG A 72 -0.23 4.11 -18.13
N LYS A 73 -0.53 3.17 -19.02
CA LYS A 73 -1.71 2.30 -18.87
C LYS A 73 -1.64 1.41 -17.64
N THR A 74 -0.48 0.82 -17.33
CA THR A 74 -0.33 -0.04 -16.14
C THR A 74 -0.43 0.76 -14.84
N ALA A 75 0.13 1.97 -14.79
CA ALA A 75 -0.01 2.85 -13.64
C ALA A 75 -1.47 3.32 -13.44
N GLU A 76 -2.16 3.73 -14.50
CA GLU A 76 -3.58 4.12 -14.43
C GLU A 76 -4.48 2.96 -13.97
N TRP A 77 -4.24 1.75 -14.49
CA TRP A 77 -4.96 0.55 -14.03
C TRP A 77 -4.69 0.24 -12.56
N PHE A 78 -3.43 0.37 -12.12
CA PHE A 78 -3.06 0.18 -10.73
C PHE A 78 -3.82 1.15 -9.82
N TYR A 79 -3.80 2.46 -10.11
CA TYR A 79 -4.48 3.44 -9.28
C TYR A 79 -6.00 3.27 -9.30
N LYS A 80 -6.60 2.99 -10.47
CA LYS A 80 -8.04 2.70 -10.55
C LYS A 80 -8.44 1.44 -9.77
N LEU A 81 -7.65 0.37 -9.87
CA LEU A 81 -7.91 -0.86 -9.15
C LEU A 81 -7.74 -0.64 -7.65
N HIS A 82 -6.62 -0.05 -7.22
CA HIS A 82 -6.35 0.31 -5.84
C HIS A 82 -7.48 1.17 -5.26
N ASN A 83 -7.79 2.32 -5.87
CA ASN A 83 -8.85 3.22 -5.39
C ASN A 83 -10.26 2.63 -5.39
N LYS A 84 -10.47 1.48 -6.06
CA LYS A 84 -11.73 0.74 -6.03
C LYS A 84 -11.77 -0.31 -4.91
N ILE A 85 -10.62 -0.83 -4.47
CA ILE A 85 -10.52 -1.96 -3.52
C ILE A 85 -9.92 -1.57 -2.16
N SER A 86 -9.26 -0.43 -2.06
CA SER A 86 -8.70 0.10 -0.81
C SER A 86 -9.32 1.46 -0.47
N ASN A 87 -9.48 1.67 0.83
CA ASN A 87 -9.92 2.93 1.40
C ASN A 87 -8.80 3.36 2.37
N PRO A 88 -8.15 4.51 2.17
CA PRO A 88 -8.58 5.71 1.42
C PRO A 88 -8.06 5.78 -0.03
N LYS A 89 -8.74 6.59 -0.86
CA LYS A 89 -8.33 6.85 -2.25
C LYS A 89 -6.96 7.56 -2.27
N ILE A 90 -6.05 7.05 -3.09
CA ILE A 90 -4.75 7.68 -3.35
C ILE A 90 -4.86 8.54 -4.60
N GLU A 91 -4.54 9.82 -4.45
CA GLU A 91 -4.43 10.74 -5.58
C GLU A 91 -3.34 10.30 -6.56
N GLU A 92 -3.72 10.18 -7.83
CA GLU A 92 -2.82 9.71 -8.88
C GLU A 92 -1.73 10.74 -9.18
N ASN A 93 -0.50 10.26 -9.40
CA ASN A 93 0.66 11.06 -9.82
C ASN A 93 1.13 12.11 -8.80
N VAL A 94 0.80 11.88 -7.53
CA VAL A 94 1.33 12.67 -6.43
C VAL A 94 2.61 12.00 -5.91
N GLY A 95 3.69 12.78 -5.91
CA GLY A 95 4.97 12.36 -5.35
C GLY A 95 4.98 12.41 -3.82
N ASP A 96 6.13 12.15 -3.23
CA ASP A 96 6.32 12.36 -1.79
C ASP A 96 6.43 13.87 -1.47
N PHE A 97 6.78 14.70 -2.45
CA PHE A 97 6.83 16.16 -2.37
C PHE A 97 5.43 16.78 -2.16
N ARG A 98 5.20 17.29 -0.95
CA ARG A 98 3.94 17.87 -0.48
C ARG A 98 4.20 18.79 0.71
N LEU A 99 3.25 19.66 1.03
CA LEU A 99 3.23 20.40 2.29
C LEU A 99 2.18 19.78 3.23
N MET A 100 2.55 19.59 4.49
CA MET A 100 1.65 19.15 5.56
C MET A 100 1.64 20.16 6.70
N SER A 101 0.45 20.51 7.19
CA SER A 101 0.30 21.33 8.39
C SER A 101 0.77 20.58 9.64
N ARG A 102 1.09 21.33 10.70
CA ARG A 102 1.41 20.79 12.02
C ARG A 102 0.36 19.80 12.52
N GLU A 103 -0.92 20.14 12.39
CA GLU A 103 -2.03 19.29 12.84
C GLU A 103 -2.02 17.93 12.14
N VAL A 104 -1.86 17.92 10.81
CA VAL A 104 -1.77 16.68 10.02
C VAL A 104 -0.60 15.81 10.50
N ILE A 105 0.55 16.43 10.79
CA ILE A 105 1.75 15.72 11.26
C ILE A 105 1.53 15.11 12.64
N GLU A 106 0.94 15.83 13.58
CA GLU A 106 0.64 15.28 14.91
C GLU A 106 -0.37 14.13 14.81
N ASN A 107 -1.36 14.21 13.93
CA ASN A 107 -2.27 13.09 13.65
C ASN A 107 -1.53 11.86 13.09
N ILE A 108 -0.57 12.05 12.19
CA ILE A 108 0.29 10.97 11.67
C ILE A 108 1.13 10.33 12.79
N LYS A 109 1.56 11.09 13.80
CA LYS A 109 2.36 10.54 14.90
C LYS A 109 1.56 9.62 15.82
N LEU A 110 0.26 9.88 15.96
CA LEU A 110 -0.67 9.04 16.75
C LEU A 110 -0.92 7.67 16.12
N MET A 111 -0.61 7.51 14.83
CA MET A 111 -0.86 6.30 14.06
C MET A 111 0.09 5.16 14.49
N PRO A 112 -0.42 4.05 15.04
CA PRO A 112 0.39 2.94 15.56
C PRO A 112 1.08 2.11 14.47
N GLU A 113 0.74 2.33 13.20
CA GLU A 113 1.21 1.59 12.03
C GLU A 113 2.73 1.55 11.98
N ARG A 114 3.28 0.33 11.99
CA ARG A 114 4.72 0.10 11.85
C ARG A 114 5.13 -0.18 10.43
N ASN A 115 4.28 -0.87 9.66
CA ASN A 115 4.50 -0.97 8.23
C ASN A 115 4.07 0.34 7.55
N LEU A 116 5.01 1.28 7.46
CA LEU A 116 4.77 2.67 7.08
C LEU A 116 4.54 2.86 5.59
N PHE A 117 3.44 2.39 5.02
CA PHE A 117 3.07 2.80 3.67
C PHE A 117 2.55 4.25 3.67
N MET A 118 3.49 5.20 3.56
CA MET A 118 3.22 6.63 3.77
C MET A 118 2.12 7.17 2.86
N LYS A 119 1.96 6.65 1.64
CA LYS A 119 0.88 7.08 0.74
C LYS A 119 -0.52 6.76 1.29
N GLY A 120 -0.69 5.64 1.97
CA GLY A 120 -1.95 5.24 2.59
C GLY A 120 -2.18 5.95 3.93
N VAL A 121 -1.13 6.09 4.73
CA VAL A 121 -1.17 6.87 5.98
C VAL A 121 -1.62 8.31 5.70
N LEU A 122 -0.99 8.96 4.72
CA LEU A 122 -1.29 10.34 4.35
C LEU A 122 -2.68 10.51 3.76
N SER A 123 -3.22 9.52 3.04
CA SER A 123 -4.60 9.60 2.55
C SER A 123 -5.63 9.32 3.64
N TRP A 124 -5.25 8.69 4.76
CA TRP A 124 -6.16 8.30 5.84
C TRP A 124 -6.38 9.42 6.86
N VAL A 125 -5.34 10.18 7.17
CA VAL A 125 -5.37 11.30 8.13
C VAL A 125 -6.41 12.37 7.76
N GLY A 126 -6.72 12.49 6.46
CA GLY A 126 -7.71 13.44 5.97
C GLY A 126 -7.23 14.89 6.01
N GLY A 127 -8.16 15.83 6.09
CA GLY A 127 -7.91 17.28 6.04
C GLY A 127 -8.21 17.90 4.68
N LYS A 128 -8.29 19.24 4.65
CA LYS A 128 -8.51 20.01 3.42
C LYS A 128 -7.28 19.90 2.53
N THR A 129 -7.43 19.18 1.43
CA THR A 129 -6.35 18.95 0.48
C THR A 129 -6.49 19.87 -0.73
N ASP A 130 -5.44 20.59 -1.08
CA ASP A 130 -5.34 21.35 -2.33
C ASP A 130 -4.16 20.86 -3.18
N VAL A 131 -4.13 21.19 -4.46
CA VAL A 131 -3.17 20.67 -5.42
C VAL A 131 -2.50 21.82 -6.17
N VAL A 132 -1.17 21.86 -6.12
CA VAL A 132 -0.35 22.73 -6.98
C VAL A 132 0.19 21.90 -8.13
N LYS A 133 -0.05 22.35 -9.37
CA LYS A 133 0.42 21.68 -10.58
C LYS A 133 1.77 22.24 -11.02
N TYR A 134 2.72 21.37 -11.36
CA TYR A 134 4.04 21.79 -11.87
C TYR A 134 4.54 20.92 -13.03
N ALA A 135 5.30 21.53 -13.94
CA ALA A 135 6.03 20.81 -15.00
C ALA A 135 7.40 20.37 -14.46
N ARG A 136 7.71 19.08 -14.53
CA ARG A 136 8.98 18.54 -14.02
C ARG A 136 10.09 18.75 -15.05
N ALA A 137 11.28 19.15 -14.62
CA ALA A 137 12.48 19.10 -15.46
C ALA A 137 12.81 17.63 -15.84
N GLU A 138 13.32 17.42 -17.07
CA GLU A 138 13.79 16.10 -17.52
C GLU A 138 14.99 15.62 -16.70
N ARG A 139 15.17 14.30 -16.58
CA ARG A 139 16.30 13.73 -15.82
C ARG A 139 17.62 14.12 -16.48
N VAL A 140 18.53 14.70 -15.70
CA VAL A 140 19.90 15.02 -16.15
C VAL A 140 20.78 13.76 -16.26
N ALA A 141 20.49 12.71 -15.48
CA ALA A 141 21.12 11.38 -15.63
C ALA A 141 20.37 10.28 -14.85
N GLY A 142 20.42 9.04 -15.36
CA GLY A 142 20.04 7.82 -14.64
C GLY A 142 18.82 7.09 -15.20
N ASP A 143 19.04 5.83 -15.63
CA ASP A 143 17.95 4.92 -15.97
C ASP A 143 17.10 4.60 -14.74
N SER A 144 15.78 4.59 -14.92
CA SER A 144 14.82 4.20 -13.90
C SER A 144 15.11 2.77 -13.43
N LYS A 145 15.77 2.62 -12.27
CA LYS A 145 15.98 1.33 -11.59
C LYS A 145 14.70 0.76 -10.95
N PHE A 146 13.52 1.22 -11.36
CA PHE A 146 12.23 0.75 -10.86
C PHE A 146 11.73 -0.39 -11.75
N ASN A 147 12.14 -1.61 -11.38
CA ASN A 147 11.71 -2.85 -12.02
C ASN A 147 10.18 -3.01 -11.86
N GLY A 148 9.46 -3.38 -12.92
CA GLY A 148 8.01 -3.58 -12.89
C GLY A 148 7.56 -4.59 -11.83
N TRP A 149 8.42 -5.54 -11.45
CA TRP A 149 8.20 -6.47 -10.34
C TRP A 149 8.09 -5.77 -8.98
N LYS A 150 8.92 -4.74 -8.73
CA LYS A 150 8.86 -3.96 -7.48
C LYS A 150 7.58 -3.13 -7.39
N LEU A 151 7.08 -2.63 -8.52
CA LEU A 151 5.78 -1.96 -8.60
C LEU A 151 4.62 -2.92 -8.29
N TRP A 152 4.68 -4.15 -8.79
CA TRP A 152 3.70 -5.19 -8.49
C TRP A 152 3.70 -5.59 -7.02
N ASN A 153 4.87 -5.76 -6.41
CA ASN A 153 4.95 -6.03 -4.97
C ASN A 153 4.43 -4.87 -4.12
N LEU A 154 4.79 -3.62 -4.47
CA LEU A 154 4.26 -2.44 -3.79
C LEU A 154 2.72 -2.36 -3.90
N ALA A 155 2.17 -2.76 -5.06
CA ALA A 155 0.74 -2.81 -5.27
C ALA A 155 0.06 -3.86 -4.37
N LEU A 156 0.60 -5.08 -4.33
CA LEU A 156 0.12 -6.14 -3.45
C LEU A 156 0.22 -5.72 -1.99
N GLU A 157 1.31 -5.07 -1.59
CA GLU A 157 1.51 -4.56 -0.25
C GLU A 157 0.50 -3.46 0.12
N GLY A 158 0.22 -2.52 -0.77
CA GLY A 158 -0.82 -1.51 -0.55
C GLY A 158 -2.21 -2.12 -0.39
N ILE A 159 -2.57 -3.08 -1.26
CA ILE A 159 -3.89 -3.75 -1.20
C ILE A 159 -4.03 -4.57 0.09
N THR A 160 -3.00 -5.30 0.49
CA THR A 160 -3.03 -6.16 1.68
C THR A 160 -2.88 -5.37 2.99
N SER A 161 -2.25 -4.19 2.97
CA SER A 161 -2.12 -3.33 4.16
C SER A 161 -3.38 -2.51 4.45
N PHE A 162 -4.09 -2.03 3.42
CA PHE A 162 -5.25 -1.14 3.59
C PHE A 162 -6.58 -1.78 3.22
N SER A 163 -6.60 -3.09 2.91
CA SER A 163 -7.83 -3.78 2.57
C SER A 163 -7.86 -5.22 3.05
N THR A 164 -9.02 -5.60 3.58
CA THR A 164 -9.39 -7.01 3.82
C THR A 164 -10.00 -7.66 2.58
N PHE A 165 -10.01 -6.95 1.44
CA PHE A 165 -10.61 -7.42 0.20
C PHE A 165 -10.00 -8.74 -0.32
N PRO A 166 -8.67 -8.95 -0.34
CA PRO A 166 -8.09 -10.26 -0.69
C PRO A 166 -8.62 -11.40 0.19
N LEU A 167 -8.73 -11.17 1.50
CA LEU A 167 -9.29 -12.16 2.43
C LEU A 167 -10.75 -12.49 2.08
N ARG A 168 -11.56 -11.46 1.81
CA ARG A 168 -12.99 -11.63 1.45
C ARG A 168 -13.18 -12.38 0.14
N ILE A 169 -12.37 -12.09 -0.89
CA ILE A 169 -12.42 -12.82 -2.17
C ILE A 169 -12.22 -14.32 -1.93
N TRP A 170 -11.22 -14.69 -1.13
CA TRP A 170 -10.94 -16.09 -0.85
C TRP A 170 -12.06 -16.76 -0.06
N THR A 171 -12.73 -16.04 0.83
CA THR A 171 -13.95 -16.55 1.48
C THR A 171 -15.04 -16.87 0.46
N TYR A 172 -15.30 -15.98 -0.51
CA TYR A 172 -16.32 -16.21 -1.54
C TYR A 172 -15.95 -17.34 -2.51
N ILE A 173 -14.68 -17.43 -2.93
CA ILE A 173 -14.20 -18.54 -3.76
C ILE A 173 -14.35 -19.87 -3.00
N GLY A 174 -13.96 -19.89 -1.72
CA GLY A 174 -14.13 -21.06 -0.86
C GLY A 174 -15.58 -21.49 -0.73
N LEU A 175 -16.51 -20.55 -0.52
CA LEU A 175 -17.95 -20.82 -0.45
C LEU A 175 -18.51 -21.33 -1.78
N ALA A 176 -18.12 -20.73 -2.92
CA ALA A 176 -18.56 -21.17 -4.23
C ALA A 176 -18.11 -22.59 -4.53
N VAL A 177 -16.84 -22.91 -4.21
CA VAL A 177 -16.30 -24.24 -4.39
C VAL A 177 -16.95 -25.26 -3.46
N ALA A 178 -17.14 -24.92 -2.19
CA ALA A 178 -17.87 -25.77 -1.26
C ALA A 178 -19.29 -26.06 -1.76
N GLY A 179 -19.97 -25.05 -2.32
CA GLY A 179 -21.29 -25.21 -2.95
C GLY A 179 -21.28 -26.17 -4.15
N VAL A 180 -20.32 -26.02 -5.07
CA VAL A 180 -20.19 -26.93 -6.23
C VAL A 180 -19.87 -28.35 -5.77
N ALA A 181 -18.96 -28.52 -4.82
CA ALA A 181 -18.60 -29.82 -4.26
C ALA A 181 -19.79 -30.48 -3.56
N PHE A 182 -20.59 -29.71 -2.82
CA PHE A 182 -21.81 -30.19 -2.16
C PHE A 182 -22.86 -30.66 -3.18
N LEU A 183 -23.13 -29.87 -4.23
CA LEU A 183 -24.08 -30.24 -5.29
C LEU A 183 -23.64 -31.49 -6.04
N TYR A 184 -22.34 -31.59 -6.37
CA TYR A 184 -21.79 -32.76 -7.03
C TYR A 184 -21.84 -34.01 -6.14
N GLY A 185 -21.53 -33.87 -4.85
CA GLY A 185 -21.68 -34.95 -3.86
C GLY A 185 -23.13 -35.42 -3.71
N ALA A 186 -24.08 -34.48 -3.62
CA ALA A 186 -25.50 -34.80 -3.55
C ALA A 186 -26.00 -35.54 -4.80
N TRP A 187 -25.53 -35.13 -5.98
CA TRP A 187 -25.84 -35.81 -7.23
C TRP A 187 -25.30 -37.25 -7.26
N ILE A 188 -24.05 -37.49 -6.84
CA ILE A 188 -23.48 -38.84 -6.75
C ILE A 188 -24.28 -39.73 -5.78
N ILE A 189 -24.68 -39.20 -4.62
CA ILE A 189 -25.47 -39.93 -3.64
C ILE A 189 -26.81 -40.35 -4.24
N PHE A 190 -27.50 -39.41 -4.91
CA PHE A 190 -28.78 -39.68 -5.55
C PHE A 190 -28.66 -40.74 -6.66
N ASP A 191 -27.67 -40.58 -7.54
CA ASP A 191 -27.39 -41.50 -8.65
C ASP A 191 -27.07 -42.92 -8.14
N THR A 192 -26.26 -43.01 -7.08
CA THR A 192 -25.88 -44.28 -6.45
C THR A 192 -27.08 -44.99 -5.83
N LEU A 193 -27.99 -44.26 -5.18
CA LEU A 193 -29.20 -44.82 -4.56
C LEU A 193 -30.23 -45.26 -5.60
N ALA A 194 -30.33 -44.56 -6.74
CA ALA A 194 -31.34 -44.81 -7.77
C ALA A 194 -30.93 -45.90 -8.77
N PHE A 195 -29.66 -45.95 -9.19
CA PHE A 195 -29.23 -46.79 -10.32
C PHE A 195 -28.15 -47.82 -9.98
N GLY A 196 -27.61 -47.80 -8.75
CA GLY A 196 -26.47 -48.63 -8.37
C GLY A 196 -25.16 -48.17 -9.03
N ASN A 197 -24.00 -48.61 -8.50
CA ASN A 197 -22.71 -48.02 -8.86
C ASN A 197 -21.81 -49.00 -9.63
N ALA A 198 -21.67 -48.80 -10.96
CA ALA A 198 -20.98 -49.74 -11.83
C ALA A 198 -19.46 -49.52 -12.00
N VAL A 199 -18.88 -48.36 -11.60
CA VAL A 199 -17.45 -48.04 -11.81
C VAL A 199 -16.85 -47.25 -10.64
N ARG A 200 -15.63 -47.62 -10.23
CA ARG A 200 -14.89 -47.09 -9.07
C ARG A 200 -14.60 -45.57 -9.19
N GLY A 201 -15.15 -44.78 -8.26
CA GLY A 201 -15.00 -43.32 -8.14
C GLY A 201 -13.60 -42.80 -7.77
N TYR A 202 -12.52 -43.49 -8.16
CA TYR A 202 -11.14 -43.09 -7.85
C TYR A 202 -10.71 -41.78 -8.55
N PRO A 203 -10.99 -41.55 -9.86
CA PRO A 203 -10.61 -40.30 -10.52
C PRO A 203 -11.37 -39.08 -9.96
N SER A 204 -12.67 -39.21 -9.69
CA SER A 204 -13.49 -38.13 -9.12
C SER A 204 -13.10 -37.85 -7.66
N LEU A 205 -12.77 -38.88 -6.88
CA LEU A 205 -12.28 -38.73 -5.51
C LEU A 205 -10.90 -38.06 -5.46
N LEU A 206 -9.96 -38.47 -6.32
CA LEU A 206 -8.62 -37.88 -6.40
C LEU A 206 -8.67 -36.41 -6.84
N VAL A 207 -9.48 -36.07 -7.86
CA VAL A 207 -9.66 -34.69 -8.30
C VAL A 207 -10.32 -33.84 -7.20
N SER A 208 -11.32 -34.37 -6.50
CA SER A 208 -11.99 -33.65 -5.41
C SER A 208 -11.02 -33.37 -4.24
N ILE A 209 -10.20 -34.34 -3.85
CA ILE A 209 -9.21 -34.19 -2.78
C ILE A 209 -8.14 -33.16 -3.18
N LEU A 210 -7.57 -33.26 -4.39
CA LEU A 210 -6.56 -32.31 -4.86
C LEU A 210 -7.14 -30.89 -5.00
N PHE A 211 -8.38 -30.76 -5.45
CA PHE A 211 -9.04 -29.47 -5.59
C PHE A 211 -9.33 -28.82 -4.24
N LEU A 212 -9.92 -29.55 -3.31
CA LEU A 212 -10.17 -29.08 -1.94
C LEU A 212 -8.86 -28.77 -1.22
N GLY A 213 -7.83 -29.63 -1.36
CA GLY A 213 -6.51 -29.41 -0.79
C GLY A 213 -5.82 -28.16 -1.36
N GLY A 214 -5.90 -27.94 -2.67
CA GLY A 214 -5.36 -26.75 -3.32
C GLY A 214 -6.01 -25.46 -2.80
N ILE A 215 -7.34 -25.45 -2.67
CA ILE A 215 -8.07 -24.28 -2.16
C ILE A 215 -7.81 -24.03 -0.68
N GLN A 216 -7.71 -25.09 0.12
CA GLN A 216 -7.34 -24.98 1.52
C GLN A 216 -5.94 -24.38 1.69
N LEU A 217 -4.95 -24.85 0.91
CA LEU A 217 -3.59 -24.31 0.94
C LEU A 217 -3.55 -22.82 0.57
N ILE A 218 -4.32 -22.41 -0.44
CA ILE A 218 -4.41 -20.99 -0.80
C ILE A 218 -5.07 -20.17 0.32
N GLY A 219 -6.16 -20.68 0.90
CA GLY A 219 -6.83 -20.04 2.04
C GLY A 219 -5.89 -19.88 3.25
N ILE A 220 -5.12 -20.92 3.58
CA ILE A 220 -4.10 -20.87 4.64
C ILE A 220 -2.99 -19.87 4.29
N GLY A 221 -2.55 -19.81 3.04
CA GLY A 221 -1.56 -18.82 2.60
C GLY A 221 -2.02 -17.38 2.82
N VAL A 222 -3.29 -17.10 2.50
CA VAL A 222 -3.89 -15.77 2.71
C VAL A 222 -4.04 -15.47 4.20
N LEU A 223 -4.53 -16.43 5.00
CA LEU A 223 -4.57 -16.27 6.46
C LEU A 223 -3.18 -16.02 7.05
N GLY A 224 -2.16 -16.74 6.57
CA GLY A 224 -0.77 -16.57 6.97
C GLY A 224 -0.25 -15.15 6.68
N GLU A 225 -0.59 -14.56 5.54
CA GLU A 225 -0.24 -13.18 5.19
C GLU A 225 -0.85 -12.18 6.19
N TYR A 226 -2.13 -12.32 6.54
CA TYR A 226 -2.79 -11.44 7.51
C TYR A 226 -2.29 -11.67 8.94
N ILE A 227 -2.07 -12.92 9.36
CA ILE A 227 -1.47 -13.25 10.67
C ILE A 227 -0.06 -12.67 10.76
N GLY A 228 0.74 -12.77 9.69
CA GLY A 228 2.06 -12.15 9.61
C GLY A 228 2.03 -10.64 9.81
N ARG A 229 1.05 -9.94 9.22
CA ARG A 229 0.83 -8.50 9.42
C ARG A 229 0.46 -8.18 10.86
N ILE A 230 -0.49 -8.92 11.44
CA ILE A 230 -0.86 -8.79 12.86
C ILE A 230 0.37 -9.03 13.75
N TYR A 231 1.19 -10.03 13.45
CA TYR A 231 2.42 -10.31 14.19
C TYR A 231 3.44 -9.17 14.12
N ILE A 232 3.59 -8.51 12.97
CA ILE A 232 4.46 -7.34 12.82
C ILE A 232 3.93 -6.15 13.65
N GLU A 233 2.62 -5.93 13.63
CA GLU A 233 1.96 -4.85 14.38
C GLU A 233 1.85 -5.11 15.89
N THR A 234 1.94 -6.36 16.35
CA THR A 234 1.95 -6.70 17.80
C THR A 234 3.34 -6.70 18.44
N LYS A 235 4.43 -6.86 17.68
CA LYS A 235 5.83 -6.93 18.18
C LYS A 235 6.35 -5.75 19.02
N ALA A 236 5.65 -4.63 19.10
CA ALA A 236 6.06 -3.40 19.78
C ALA A 236 7.44 -2.84 19.39
N ARG A 237 7.96 -3.17 18.19
CA ARG A 237 9.27 -2.65 17.76
C ARG A 237 9.16 -1.18 17.33
N PRO A 238 10.13 -0.32 17.69
CA PRO A 238 10.12 1.07 17.24
C PRO A 238 10.31 1.16 15.73
N LYS A 239 9.70 2.18 15.11
CA LYS A 239 9.75 2.44 13.65
C LYS A 239 11.19 2.68 13.17
N TYR A 240 12.00 3.36 14.00
CA TYR A 240 13.41 3.66 13.75
C TYR A 240 14.18 3.77 15.07
N ILE A 241 15.51 3.77 15.01
CA ILE A 241 16.38 4.00 16.18
C ILE A 241 17.48 4.98 15.78
N LEU A 242 17.62 6.05 16.56
CA LEU A 242 18.67 7.06 16.36
C LEU A 242 19.95 6.67 17.09
N LYS A 243 21.09 7.00 16.48
CA LYS A 243 22.42 6.86 17.08
C LYS A 243 22.64 8.02 18.05
N GLY A 244 22.97 7.72 19.30
CA GLY A 244 23.41 8.72 20.28
C GLY A 244 22.31 9.51 20.99
N LYS A 245 21.01 9.21 20.80
CA LYS A 245 19.95 9.65 21.71
C LYS A 245 19.66 8.55 22.72
N ASN A 246 19.84 8.85 24.00
CA ASN A 246 19.26 8.07 25.09
C ASN A 246 17.77 7.92 24.80
N SER A 247 17.31 6.68 24.66
CA SER A 247 15.91 6.31 24.53
C SER A 247 15.10 7.03 25.60
N VAL A 248 14.37 8.08 25.23
CA VAL A 248 13.40 8.70 26.14
C VAL A 248 12.11 7.88 25.99
N LYS A 249 11.72 7.36 27.16
CA LYS A 249 10.53 6.57 27.54
C LYS A 249 9.36 6.55 26.57
#